data_AF-A0A9D5GJK1-F1
#
_entry.id   AF-A0A9D5GJK1-F1
#
_cell.length_a   1.000
_cell.length_b   1.000
_cell.length_c   1.000
_cell.angle_alpha   90.00
_cell.angle_beta   90.00
_cell.angle_gamma   90.00
#
_symmetry.space_group_name_H-M   'P 1'
#
loop_
_entity.id
_entity.type
_entity.pdbx_description
1 polymer ?
#
loop_
_entity_poly.entity_id
_entity_poly.type
_entity_poly.pdbx_seq_one_letter_code
_entity_poly.pdbx_strand_id
1 'polypeptide(L)'
;MYYKEFLRMRNAVKWLAISLAVMLVAHAALHLFVAGMSSNSGGATNFVGIFGTAALVIGGIMATVFGSTLAYENDGHLEVAWTKPHSRTEYATTAMLVNAAGIMFCVLMSFFAFVLTWLTPGMHEQVTWNLSPSTANELLGFALFPLAWYAVIVALSARLRGGALVQSLIWPVALVLLALHQIPFTPVWHSLFAALNIVNPLSYVSLMGGRDVNTRSFAAVALALFALGGWAFATIQWRRLEA
;
A
#
# COMPACT_ATOMS: atom_id res chain seq x y z
N MET A 1 -23.96 15.75 2.56
CA MET A 1 -22.53 15.54 2.83
C MET A 1 -22.02 14.22 2.21
N TYR A 2 -22.44 13.89 0.98
CA TYR A 2 -22.14 12.59 0.33
C TYR A 2 -21.52 12.71 -1.08
N TYR A 3 -21.56 13.90 -1.68
CA TYR A 3 -21.17 14.08 -3.07
C TYR A 3 -19.65 13.98 -3.27
N LYS A 4 -18.84 14.55 -2.36
CA LYS A 4 -17.38 14.48 -2.44
C LYS A 4 -16.88 13.05 -2.21
N GLU A 5 -17.48 12.35 -1.25
CA GLU A 5 -17.21 10.96 -0.92
C GLU A 5 -17.52 10.06 -2.12
N PHE A 6 -18.68 10.26 -2.75
CA PHE A 6 -19.05 9.56 -3.98
C PHE A 6 -18.08 9.84 -5.14
N LEU A 7 -17.68 11.10 -5.36
CA LEU A 7 -16.70 11.44 -6.40
C LEU A 7 -15.34 10.78 -6.16
N ARG A 8 -14.89 10.72 -4.90
CA ARG A 8 -13.65 10.02 -4.52
C ARG A 8 -13.75 8.52 -4.80
N MET A 9 -14.86 7.88 -4.44
CA MET A 9 -15.09 6.47 -4.74
C MET A 9 -15.16 6.20 -6.24
N ARG A 10 -15.82 7.06 -7.01
CA ARG A 10 -15.83 6.95 -8.48
C ARG A 10 -14.42 7.03 -9.06
N ASN A 11 -13.59 7.95 -8.57
CA ASN A 11 -12.20 8.06 -9.01
C ASN A 11 -11.39 6.82 -8.61
N ALA A 12 -11.60 6.32 -7.40
CA ALA A 12 -10.97 5.09 -6.91
C ALA A 12 -11.27 3.89 -7.79
N VAL A 13 -12.53 3.70 -8.19
CA VAL A 13 -12.94 2.62 -9.10
C VAL A 13 -12.26 2.74 -10.46
N LYS A 14 -12.10 3.96 -11.00
CA LYS A 14 -11.34 4.18 -12.25
C LYS A 14 -9.88 3.75 -12.10
N TRP A 15 -9.22 4.18 -11.03
CA TRP A 15 -7.82 3.82 -10.76
C TRP A 15 -7.65 2.33 -10.47
N LEU A 16 -8.60 1.72 -9.76
CA LEU A 16 -8.64 0.28 -9.55
C LEU A 16 -8.73 -0.47 -10.88
N ALA A 17 -9.66 -0.07 -11.76
CA ALA A 17 -9.82 -0.71 -13.07
C ALA A 17 -8.56 -0.58 -13.92
N ILE A 18 -7.92 0.59 -13.96
CA ILE A 18 -6.65 0.81 -14.67
C ILE A 18 -5.55 -0.07 -14.08
N SER A 19 -5.39 -0.06 -12.75
CA SER A 19 -4.35 -0.81 -12.06
C SER A 19 -4.52 -2.32 -12.25
N LEU A 20 -5.75 -2.82 -12.16
CA LEU A 20 -6.08 -4.21 -12.45
C LEU A 20 -5.79 -4.58 -13.89
N ALA A 21 -6.21 -3.76 -14.87
CA ALA A 21 -5.95 -4.03 -16.28
C ALA A 21 -4.43 -4.11 -16.56
N VAL A 22 -3.65 -3.16 -16.06
CA VAL A 22 -2.19 -3.17 -16.18
C VAL A 22 -1.59 -4.42 -15.55
N MET A 23 -2.02 -4.78 -14.34
CA MET A 23 -1.48 -5.95 -13.64
C MET A 23 -1.85 -7.27 -14.29
N LEU A 24 -3.08 -7.42 -14.77
CA LEU A 24 -3.50 -8.63 -15.48
C LEU A 24 -2.75 -8.78 -16.80
N VAL A 25 -2.53 -7.69 -17.54
CA VAL A 25 -1.73 -7.70 -18.78
C VAL A 25 -0.28 -8.05 -18.47
N ALA A 26 0.32 -7.42 -17.46
CA ALA A 26 1.71 -7.71 -17.06
C ALA A 26 1.88 -9.17 -16.60
N HIS A 27 0.92 -9.68 -15.83
CA HIS A 27 0.91 -11.06 -15.36
C HIS A 27 0.76 -12.04 -16.53
N ALA A 28 -0.17 -11.80 -17.45
CA ALA A 28 -0.33 -12.63 -18.65
C ALA A 28 0.92 -12.61 -19.54
N ALA A 29 1.54 -11.44 -19.74
CA ALA A 29 2.77 -11.30 -20.51
C ALA A 29 3.94 -12.06 -19.85
N LEU A 30 4.07 -11.99 -18.52
CA LEU A 30 5.10 -12.71 -17.78
C LEU A 30 4.89 -14.23 -17.87
N HIS A 31 3.65 -14.71 -17.77
CA HIS A 31 3.33 -16.13 -17.98
C HIS A 31 3.69 -16.61 -19.39
N LEU A 32 3.35 -15.83 -20.43
CA LEU A 32 3.71 -16.17 -21.81
C LEU A 32 5.22 -16.23 -22.02
N PHE A 33 5.95 -15.29 -21.41
CA PHE A 33 7.41 -15.23 -21.50
C PHE A 33 8.07 -16.42 -20.78
N VAL A 34 7.62 -16.74 -19.56
CA VAL A 34 8.16 -17.86 -18.76
C VAL A 34 7.79 -19.22 -19.35
N ALA A 35 6.56 -19.40 -19.85
CA ALA A 35 6.14 -20.62 -20.54
C ALA A 35 6.98 -20.89 -21.79
N GLY A 36 7.47 -19.85 -22.47
CA GLY A 36 8.41 -19.98 -23.58
C GLY A 36 9.82 -20.43 -23.18
N MET A 37 10.20 -20.28 -21.89
CA MET A 37 11.55 -20.59 -21.38
C MET A 37 11.63 -21.87 -20.54
N SER A 38 10.52 -22.38 -20.01
CA SER A 38 10.51 -23.52 -19.08
C SER A 38 9.28 -24.41 -19.30
N SER A 39 9.51 -25.66 -19.71
CA SER A 39 8.46 -26.68 -19.88
C SER A 39 8.11 -27.45 -18.60
N ASN A 40 8.80 -27.25 -17.47
CA ASN A 40 8.58 -28.04 -16.26
C ASN A 40 9.03 -27.30 -14.99
N SER A 41 8.10 -26.69 -14.25
CA SER A 41 8.13 -26.56 -12.77
C SER A 41 7.08 -25.57 -12.23
N GLY A 42 5.83 -25.63 -12.68
CA GLY A 42 4.74 -24.86 -12.05
C GLY A 42 4.47 -25.39 -10.65
N GLY A 43 5.18 -24.85 -9.65
CA GLY A 43 4.93 -25.14 -8.24
C GLY A 43 3.56 -24.62 -7.84
N ALA A 44 2.97 -25.21 -6.80
CA ALA A 44 1.71 -24.70 -6.28
C ALA A 44 1.88 -23.26 -5.75
N THR A 45 1.04 -22.34 -6.22
CA THR A 45 1.05 -20.94 -5.76
C THR A 45 0.25 -20.81 -4.46
N ASN A 46 0.86 -20.24 -3.42
CA ASN A 46 0.17 -20.03 -2.14
C ASN A 46 -0.78 -18.82 -2.23
N PHE A 47 -2.04 -18.99 -1.79
CA PHE A 47 -3.04 -17.91 -1.79
C PHE A 47 -2.57 -16.67 -1.01
N VAL A 48 -1.73 -16.83 0.02
CA VAL A 48 -1.16 -15.72 0.77
C VAL A 48 -0.24 -14.87 -0.11
N GLY A 49 0.51 -15.48 -1.02
CA GLY A 49 1.33 -14.78 -2.00
C GLY A 49 0.49 -13.99 -3.00
N ILE A 50 -0.67 -14.52 -3.40
CA ILE A 50 -1.63 -13.81 -4.25
C ILE A 50 -2.19 -12.59 -3.51
N PHE A 51 -2.58 -12.75 -2.24
CA PHE A 51 -3.04 -11.65 -1.39
C PHE A 51 -1.94 -10.60 -1.17
N GLY A 52 -0.71 -11.04 -0.90
CA GLY A 52 0.43 -10.16 -0.74
C GLY A 52 0.75 -9.36 -2.01
N THR A 53 0.61 -9.98 -3.20
CA THR A 53 0.76 -9.29 -4.48
C THR A 53 -0.32 -8.23 -4.69
N ALA A 54 -1.58 -8.57 -4.39
CA ALA A 54 -2.69 -7.62 -4.43
C ALA A 54 -2.48 -6.44 -3.47
N ALA A 55 -2.03 -6.72 -2.25
CA ALA A 55 -1.78 -5.71 -1.23
C ALA A 55 -0.59 -4.81 -1.57
N LEU A 56 0.53 -5.39 -2.02
CA LEU A 56 1.74 -4.66 -2.37
C LEU A 56 1.50 -3.75 -3.58
N VAL A 57 0.95 -4.31 -4.66
CA VAL A 57 0.87 -3.58 -5.92
C VAL A 57 -0.38 -2.72 -5.96
N ILE A 58 -1.57 -3.34 -5.93
CA ILE A 58 -2.81 -2.56 -6.05
C ILE A 58 -3.07 -1.75 -4.79
N GLY A 59 -2.88 -2.35 -3.61
CA GLY A 59 -3.00 -1.65 -2.34
C GLY A 59 -2.01 -0.48 -2.24
N GLY A 60 -0.74 -0.69 -2.62
CA GLY A 60 0.28 0.37 -2.64
C GLY A 60 -0.03 1.50 -3.63
N ILE A 61 -0.50 1.18 -4.83
CA ILE A 61 -0.93 2.18 -5.83
C ILE A 61 -2.11 2.98 -5.29
N MET A 62 -3.14 2.31 -4.78
CA MET A 62 -4.33 2.98 -4.23
C MET A 62 -3.99 3.84 -3.01
N ALA A 63 -3.13 3.36 -2.13
CA ALA A 63 -2.58 4.14 -1.03
C ALA A 63 -1.87 5.41 -1.53
N THR A 64 -1.17 5.34 -2.67
CA THR A 64 -0.54 6.49 -3.29
C THR A 64 -1.58 7.46 -3.86
N VAL A 65 -2.57 6.96 -4.61
CA VAL A 65 -3.67 7.77 -5.20
C VAL A 65 -4.43 8.54 -4.13
N PHE A 66 -4.76 7.89 -3.01
CA PHE A 66 -5.47 8.53 -1.90
C PHE A 66 -4.56 9.37 -0.98
N GLY A 67 -3.25 9.14 -1.02
CA GLY A 67 -2.30 9.66 -0.04
C GLY A 67 -2.22 11.19 0.06
N SER A 68 -2.64 11.94 -0.95
CA SER A 68 -2.63 13.42 -0.93
C SER A 68 -4.00 14.05 -0.64
N THR A 69 -4.98 13.27 -0.16
CA THR A 69 -6.35 13.76 0.06
C THR A 69 -6.40 15.01 0.95
N LEU A 70 -5.61 15.05 2.02
CA LEU A 70 -5.53 16.23 2.88
C LEU A 70 -4.83 17.40 2.17
N ALA A 71 -3.72 17.15 1.47
CA ALA A 71 -2.99 18.16 0.72
C ALA A 71 -3.88 18.88 -0.32
N TYR A 72 -4.75 18.16 -1.04
CA TYR A 72 -5.68 18.77 -1.99
C TYR A 72 -6.76 19.62 -1.34
N GLU A 73 -7.26 19.24 -0.15
CA GLU A 73 -8.19 20.10 0.58
C GLU A 73 -7.48 21.35 1.15
N ASN A 74 -6.15 21.36 1.23
CA ASN A 74 -5.36 22.51 1.66
C ASN A 74 -5.23 23.59 0.58
N ASP A 75 -5.35 23.21 -0.70
CA ASP A 75 -5.29 24.17 -1.82
C ASP A 75 -6.46 25.17 -1.75
N GLY A 76 -7.62 24.72 -1.25
CA GLY A 76 -8.81 25.53 -0.99
C GLY A 76 -9.00 25.92 0.48
N HIS A 77 -7.93 26.08 1.26
CA HIS A 77 -8.02 26.20 2.73
C HIS A 77 -8.98 27.30 3.24
N LEU A 78 -9.17 28.41 2.51
CA LEU A 78 -10.11 29.48 2.87
C LEU A 78 -11.56 29.00 2.83
N GLU A 79 -11.95 28.26 1.79
CA GLU A 79 -13.30 27.71 1.66
C GLU A 79 -13.57 26.68 2.76
N VAL A 80 -12.57 25.84 3.06
CA VAL A 80 -12.69 24.82 4.12
C VAL A 80 -12.79 25.47 5.50
N ALA A 81 -11.97 26.49 5.77
CA ALA A 81 -11.97 27.20 7.04
C ALA A 81 -13.28 27.96 7.30
N TRP A 82 -13.93 28.47 6.26
CA TRP A 82 -15.13 29.29 6.38
C TRP A 82 -16.44 28.47 6.34
N THR A 83 -16.44 27.28 5.73
CA THR A 83 -17.68 26.50 5.51
C THR A 83 -17.85 25.29 6.43
N LYS A 84 -16.81 24.88 7.16
CA LYS A 84 -16.85 23.69 8.03
C LYS A 84 -16.43 24.03 9.46
N PRO A 85 -17.37 24.47 10.33
CA PRO A 85 -17.08 24.77 11.75
C PRO A 85 -16.87 23.50 12.62
N HIS A 86 -16.98 22.30 12.05
CA HIS A 86 -16.68 21.05 12.74
C HIS A 86 -15.19 20.91 13.06
N SER A 87 -14.88 20.14 14.10
CA SER A 87 -13.51 19.77 14.48
C SER A 87 -12.72 19.24 13.28
N ARG A 88 -11.66 19.94 12.86
CA ARG A 88 -10.87 19.53 11.68
C ARG A 88 -10.20 18.17 11.86
N THR A 89 -9.94 17.76 13.10
CA THR A 89 -9.41 16.44 13.41
C THR A 89 -10.44 15.34 13.11
N GLU A 90 -11.72 15.58 13.41
CA GLU A 90 -12.82 14.68 13.07
C GLU A 90 -12.97 14.56 11.55
N TYR A 91 -12.92 15.70 10.85
CA TYR A 91 -12.94 15.72 9.38
C TYR A 91 -11.78 14.95 8.76
N ALA A 92 -10.54 15.22 9.20
CA ALA A 92 -9.35 14.54 8.70
C ALA A 92 -9.41 13.04 8.98
N THR A 93 -9.80 12.64 10.20
CA THR A 93 -9.94 11.24 10.59
C THR A 93 -11.01 10.53 9.76
N THR A 94 -12.15 11.17 9.53
CA THR A 94 -13.23 10.61 8.70
C THR A 94 -12.79 10.41 7.25
N ALA A 95 -12.13 11.41 6.66
CA ALA A 95 -11.58 11.30 5.31
C ALA A 95 -10.54 10.17 5.21
N MET A 96 -9.68 10.03 6.22
CA MET A 96 -8.67 8.97 6.28
C MET A 96 -9.28 7.58 6.46
N LEU A 97 -10.32 7.43 7.30
CA LEU A 97 -11.06 6.16 7.46
C LEU A 97 -11.71 5.73 6.15
N VAL A 98 -12.39 6.64 5.46
CA VAL A 98 -13.04 6.36 4.18
C VAL A 98 -12.03 5.90 3.13
N ASN A 99 -10.87 6.57 3.06
CA ASN A 99 -9.80 6.17 2.15
C ASN A 99 -9.18 4.82 2.53
N ALA A 100 -8.94 4.57 3.83
CA ALA A 100 -8.42 3.29 4.32
C ALA A 100 -9.37 2.13 3.96
N ALA A 101 -10.68 2.31 4.17
CA ALA A 101 -11.68 1.34 3.77
C ALA A 101 -11.69 1.12 2.25
N GLY A 102 -11.58 2.20 1.46
CA GLY A 102 -11.46 2.14 0.00
C GLY A 102 -10.23 1.35 -0.47
N ILE A 103 -9.08 1.55 0.18
CA ILE A 103 -7.84 0.81 -0.09
C ILE A 103 -8.05 -0.68 0.20
N MET A 104 -8.58 -1.04 1.37
CA MET A 104 -8.81 -2.44 1.74
C MET A 104 -9.82 -3.12 0.81
N PHE A 105 -10.87 -2.41 0.41
CA PHE A 105 -11.82 -2.91 -0.59
C PHE A 105 -11.13 -3.18 -1.94
N CYS A 106 -10.28 -2.27 -2.41
CA CYS A 106 -9.50 -2.45 -3.63
C CYS A 106 -8.57 -3.66 -3.56
N VAL A 107 -7.89 -3.87 -2.42
CA VAL A 107 -7.04 -5.05 -2.18
C VAL A 107 -7.84 -6.33 -2.26
N LEU A 108 -9.00 -6.40 -1.59
CA LEU A 108 -9.87 -7.58 -1.61
C LEU A 108 -10.38 -7.88 -3.02
N MET A 109 -10.89 -6.87 -3.74
CA MET A 109 -11.35 -7.04 -5.12
C MET A 109 -10.23 -7.52 -6.05
N SER A 110 -9.01 -7.01 -5.85
CA SER A 110 -7.85 -7.43 -6.64
C SER A 110 -7.39 -8.84 -6.33
N PHE A 111 -7.41 -9.22 -5.05
CA PHE A 111 -7.17 -10.59 -4.63
C PHE A 111 -8.16 -11.56 -5.30
N PHE A 112 -9.46 -11.25 -5.26
CA PHE A 112 -10.47 -12.05 -5.94
C PHE A 112 -10.25 -12.11 -7.46
N ALA A 113 -9.92 -10.98 -8.10
CA ALA A 113 -9.63 -10.94 -9.52
C ALA A 113 -8.44 -11.85 -9.90
N PHE A 114 -7.36 -11.81 -9.12
CA PHE A 114 -6.22 -12.71 -9.33
C PHE A 114 -6.60 -14.17 -9.09
N VAL A 115 -7.32 -14.49 -8.01
CA VAL A 115 -7.77 -15.87 -7.77
C VAL A 115 -8.60 -16.38 -8.95
N LEU A 116 -9.49 -15.56 -9.52
CA LEU A 116 -10.28 -15.92 -10.69
C LEU A 116 -9.42 -16.18 -11.95
N THR A 117 -8.35 -15.41 -12.16
CA THR A 117 -7.45 -15.68 -13.29
C THR A 117 -6.73 -17.02 -13.15
N TRP A 118 -6.33 -17.40 -11.93
CA TRP A 118 -5.72 -18.72 -11.66
C TRP A 118 -6.70 -19.88 -11.80
N LEU A 119 -8.01 -19.63 -11.67
CA LEU A 119 -9.06 -20.64 -11.92
C LEU A 119 -9.42 -20.79 -13.40
N THR A 120 -8.87 -19.95 -14.29
CA THR A 120 -9.19 -19.98 -15.72
C THR A 120 -8.54 -21.21 -16.38
N PRO A 121 -9.28 -21.99 -17.20
CA PRO A 121 -8.74 -23.18 -17.86
C PRO A 121 -7.48 -22.85 -18.68
N GLY A 122 -6.39 -23.58 -18.44
CA GLY A 122 -5.11 -23.39 -19.13
C GLY A 122 -3.98 -22.77 -18.29
N MET A 123 -4.25 -22.22 -17.10
CA MET A 123 -3.23 -21.69 -16.17
C MET A 123 -3.06 -22.56 -14.91
N HIS A 124 -3.18 -23.89 -15.04
CA HIS A 124 -3.32 -24.87 -13.96
C HIS A 124 -2.11 -25.02 -13.02
N GLU A 125 -1.72 -23.98 -12.30
CA GLU A 125 -1.01 -24.14 -11.02
C GLU A 125 -2.04 -24.33 -9.91
N GLN A 126 -1.83 -25.32 -9.05
CA GLN A 126 -2.71 -25.56 -7.91
C GLN A 126 -2.54 -24.42 -6.90
N VAL A 127 -3.64 -23.76 -6.53
CA VAL A 127 -3.64 -22.82 -5.40
C VAL A 127 -3.75 -23.63 -4.10
N THR A 128 -2.72 -23.58 -3.25
CA THR A 128 -2.75 -24.24 -1.94
C THR A 128 -3.36 -23.34 -0.89
N TRP A 129 -4.31 -23.89 -0.13
CA TRP A 129 -5.02 -23.22 0.97
C TRP A 129 -4.52 -23.72 2.32
N ASN A 130 -3.38 -23.21 2.79
CA ASN A 130 -2.82 -23.58 4.09
C ASN A 130 -3.20 -22.56 5.16
N LEU A 131 -4.19 -22.91 5.99
CA LEU A 131 -4.62 -22.10 7.13
C LEU A 131 -3.82 -22.51 8.37
N SER A 132 -2.79 -21.74 8.69
CA SER A 132 -2.02 -21.89 9.93
C SER A 132 -2.00 -20.55 10.69
N PRO A 133 -1.65 -20.54 12.00
CA PRO A 133 -1.45 -19.30 12.73
C PRO A 133 -0.41 -18.37 12.07
N SER A 134 0.60 -18.95 11.41
CA SER A 134 1.59 -18.16 10.67
C SER A 134 1.00 -17.49 9.44
N THR A 135 0.08 -18.17 8.73
CA THR A 135 -0.67 -17.59 7.60
C THR A 135 -1.49 -16.38 8.02
N ALA A 136 -2.15 -16.43 9.18
CA ALA A 136 -2.93 -15.29 9.67
C ALA A 136 -2.06 -14.04 9.90
N ASN A 137 -0.84 -14.23 10.42
CA ASN A 137 0.12 -13.15 10.65
C ASN A 137 0.62 -12.55 9.33
N GLU A 138 0.90 -13.37 8.32
CA GLU A 138 1.27 -12.89 6.99
C GLU A 138 0.15 -12.10 6.32
N LEU A 139 -1.08 -12.61 6.37
CA LEU A 139 -2.26 -11.91 5.83
C LEU A 139 -2.47 -10.56 6.52
N LEU A 140 -2.33 -10.52 7.85
CA LEU A 140 -2.40 -9.27 8.61
C LEU A 140 -1.29 -8.30 8.18
N GLY A 141 -0.06 -8.79 8.06
CA GLY A 141 1.08 -8.00 7.61
C GLY A 141 0.87 -7.38 6.22
N PHE A 142 0.43 -8.19 5.25
CA PHE A 142 0.09 -7.71 3.92
C PHE A 142 -1.09 -6.72 3.94
N ALA A 143 -2.11 -6.96 4.76
CA ALA A 143 -3.24 -6.04 4.91
C ALA A 143 -2.83 -4.69 5.53
N LEU A 144 -1.86 -4.70 6.45
CA LEU A 144 -1.34 -3.50 7.11
C LEU A 144 -0.42 -2.68 6.20
N PHE A 145 0.29 -3.32 5.26
CA PHE A 145 1.21 -2.61 4.36
C PHE A 145 0.58 -1.41 3.63
N PRO A 146 -0.52 -1.55 2.87
CA PRO A 146 -1.07 -0.43 2.11
C PRO A 146 -1.63 0.66 3.04
N LEU A 147 -2.08 0.31 4.24
CA LEU A 147 -2.52 1.27 5.26
C LEU A 147 -1.34 2.05 5.85
N ALA A 148 -0.24 1.38 6.15
CA ALA A 148 1.01 1.99 6.59
C ALA A 148 1.58 2.92 5.53
N TRP A 149 1.64 2.45 4.28
CA TRP A 149 2.10 3.22 3.13
C TRP A 149 1.25 4.48 2.92
N TYR A 150 -0.09 4.33 2.95
CA TYR A 150 -1.03 5.43 2.89
C TYR A 150 -0.78 6.45 4.01
N ALA A 151 -0.71 5.99 5.27
CA ALA A 151 -0.53 6.86 6.43
C ALA A 151 0.77 7.68 6.35
N VAL A 152 1.86 7.07 5.87
CA VAL A 152 3.14 7.77 5.64
C VAL A 152 3.00 8.85 4.57
N ILE A 153 2.37 8.55 3.42
CA ILE A 153 2.17 9.54 2.34
C ILE A 153 1.29 10.70 2.81
N VAL A 154 0.22 10.41 3.54
CA VAL A 154 -0.65 11.45 4.10
C VAL A 154 0.12 12.28 5.12
N ALA A 155 0.90 11.66 6.01
CA ALA A 155 1.70 12.39 7.01
C ALA A 155 2.76 13.29 6.38
N LEU A 156 3.38 12.88 5.26
CA LEU A 156 4.38 13.68 4.56
C LEU A 156 3.75 14.79 3.71
N SER A 157 2.54 14.58 3.19
CA SER A 157 1.84 15.54 2.32
C SER A 157 0.89 16.48 3.05
N ALA A 158 0.46 16.18 4.29
CA ALA A 158 -0.57 16.93 5.00
C ALA A 158 -0.33 18.44 5.12
N ARG A 159 0.94 18.89 5.12
CA ARG A 159 1.31 20.32 5.16
C ARG A 159 1.51 20.96 3.79
N LEU A 160 1.64 20.16 2.75
CA LEU A 160 1.93 20.65 1.42
C LEU A 160 0.63 21.01 0.70
N ARG A 161 0.75 21.91 -0.26
CA ARG A 161 -0.29 22.22 -1.25
C ARG A 161 -0.10 21.31 -2.47
N GLY A 162 -1.19 20.81 -3.03
CA GLY A 162 -1.21 19.91 -4.18
C GLY A 162 -0.68 18.47 -3.96
N GLY A 163 0.18 18.20 -2.97
CA GLY A 163 0.62 16.84 -2.58
C GLY A 163 1.35 15.98 -3.64
N ALA A 164 1.40 16.43 -4.90
CA ALA A 164 1.87 15.67 -6.04
C ALA A 164 3.37 15.31 -5.93
N LEU A 165 4.18 16.19 -5.35
CA LEU A 165 5.61 15.96 -5.14
C LEU A 165 5.87 14.75 -4.25
N VAL A 166 5.10 14.59 -3.16
CA VAL A 166 5.27 13.44 -2.27
C VAL A 166 4.81 12.16 -2.98
N GLN A 167 3.67 12.21 -3.67
CA GLN A 167 3.14 11.06 -4.40
C GLN A 167 4.09 10.55 -5.49
N SER A 168 4.76 11.45 -6.21
CA SER A 168 5.66 11.06 -7.30
C SER A 168 7.02 10.56 -6.81
N LEU A 169 7.54 11.11 -5.70
CA LEU A 169 8.88 10.78 -5.19
C LEU A 169 8.89 9.61 -4.21
N ILE A 170 7.78 9.31 -3.52
CA ILE A 170 7.74 8.26 -2.48
C ILE A 170 8.17 6.89 -3.00
N TRP A 171 7.72 6.51 -4.21
CA TRP A 171 8.08 5.23 -4.84
C TRP A 171 9.55 5.17 -5.25
N PRO A 172 10.07 6.09 -6.09
CA PRO A 172 11.49 6.09 -6.45
C PRO A 172 12.41 6.11 -5.23
N VAL A 173 12.14 6.95 -4.23
CA VAL A 173 12.98 7.04 -3.03
C VAL A 173 12.97 5.72 -2.27
N ALA A 174 11.81 5.12 -2.04
CA ALA A 174 11.73 3.88 -1.29
C ALA A 174 12.34 2.69 -2.06
N LEU A 175 12.17 2.62 -3.37
CA LEU A 175 12.79 1.58 -4.20
C LEU A 175 14.31 1.74 -4.29
N VAL A 176 14.81 2.98 -4.43
CA VAL A 176 16.25 3.27 -4.42
C VAL A 176 16.86 2.90 -3.07
N LEU A 177 16.22 3.24 -1.96
CA LEU A 177 16.70 2.86 -0.63
C LEU A 177 16.76 1.34 -0.46
N LEU A 178 15.77 0.59 -0.96
CA LEU A 178 15.82 -0.87 -0.96
C LEU A 178 16.96 -1.39 -1.82
N ALA A 179 17.13 -0.87 -3.04
CA ALA A 179 18.18 -1.28 -3.96
C ALA A 179 19.58 -1.01 -3.37
N LEU A 180 19.80 0.20 -2.80
CA LEU A 180 21.05 0.57 -2.16
C LEU A 180 21.40 -0.34 -0.98
N HIS A 181 20.40 -0.84 -0.25
CA HIS A 181 20.64 -1.78 0.85
C HIS A 181 21.11 -3.17 0.36
N GLN A 182 20.72 -3.59 -0.86
CA GLN A 182 21.14 -4.87 -1.45
C GLN A 182 22.56 -4.83 -2.03
N ILE A 183 23.13 -3.64 -2.26
CA ILE A 183 24.49 -3.50 -2.79
C ILE A 183 25.50 -3.81 -1.66
N PRO A 184 26.56 -4.62 -1.93
CA PRO A 184 27.57 -4.96 -0.94
C PRO A 184 28.53 -3.79 -0.67
N PHE A 185 28.03 -2.70 -0.09
CA PHE A 185 28.85 -1.57 0.33
C PHE A 185 29.71 -1.90 1.55
N THR A 186 30.68 -1.02 1.85
CA THR A 186 31.43 -1.07 3.12
C THR A 186 30.46 -1.01 4.31
N PRO A 187 30.83 -1.55 5.50
CA PRO A 187 29.92 -1.66 6.64
C PRO A 187 29.21 -0.36 7.02
N VAL A 188 29.90 0.78 6.97
CA VAL A 188 29.33 2.10 7.31
C VAL A 188 28.14 2.46 6.43
N TRP A 189 28.29 2.34 5.10
CA TRP A 189 27.23 2.63 4.14
C TRP A 189 26.09 1.61 4.22
N HIS A 190 26.41 0.33 4.42
CA HIS A 190 25.39 -0.70 4.58
C HIS A 190 24.53 -0.44 5.82
N SER A 191 25.14 -0.10 6.96
CA SER A 191 24.44 0.29 8.19
C SER A 191 23.59 1.55 8.01
N LEU A 192 24.08 2.55 7.26
CA LEU A 192 23.31 3.76 6.95
C LEU A 192 22.04 3.42 6.16
N PHE A 193 22.16 2.65 5.07
CA PHE A 193 20.99 2.27 4.26
C PHE A 193 20.04 1.33 5.00
N ALA A 194 20.56 0.46 5.88
CA ALA A 194 19.73 -0.33 6.78
C ALA A 194 18.91 0.59 7.72
N ALA A 195 19.57 1.58 8.34
CA ALA A 195 18.91 2.54 9.21
C ALA A 195 17.85 3.39 8.47
N LEU A 196 18.15 3.84 7.25
CA LEU A 196 17.20 4.58 6.41
C LEU A 196 15.99 3.72 6.00
N ASN A 197 16.17 2.40 5.81
CA ASN A 197 15.05 1.51 5.49
C ASN A 197 14.16 1.16 6.69
N ILE A 198 14.56 1.49 7.92
CA ILE A 198 13.68 1.37 9.11
C ILE A 198 12.43 2.22 8.91
N VAL A 199 12.54 3.40 8.28
CA VAL A 199 11.38 4.27 8.04
C VAL A 199 10.60 3.93 6.77
N ASN A 200 11.01 2.89 6.03
CA ASN A 200 10.43 2.51 4.74
C ASN A 200 9.47 1.32 4.91
N PRO A 201 8.14 1.51 4.82
CA PRO A 201 7.18 0.40 4.96
C PRO A 201 7.41 -0.76 3.99
N LEU A 202 7.98 -0.52 2.80
CA LEU A 202 8.26 -1.58 1.82
C LEU A 202 9.31 -2.58 2.31
N SER A 203 10.25 -2.17 3.17
CA SER A 203 11.28 -3.08 3.71
C SER A 203 10.64 -4.21 4.52
N TYR A 204 9.56 -3.91 5.24
CA TYR A 204 8.84 -4.87 6.08
C TYR A 204 7.99 -5.86 5.29
N VAL A 205 7.58 -5.53 4.06
CA VAL A 205 6.86 -6.48 3.19
C VAL A 205 7.74 -7.66 2.82
N SER A 206 9.03 -7.43 2.56
CA SER A 206 9.98 -8.50 2.25
C SER A 206 10.14 -9.51 3.40
N LEU A 207 9.98 -9.04 4.65
CA LEU A 207 10.06 -9.87 5.85
C LEU A 207 8.82 -10.77 6.03
N MET A 208 7.70 -10.45 5.38
CA MET A 208 6.47 -11.26 5.44
C MET A 208 6.62 -12.61 4.75
N GLY A 209 7.49 -12.72 3.75
CA GLY A 209 7.83 -14.01 3.11
C GLY A 209 8.86 -14.85 3.88
N GLY A 210 9.29 -14.40 5.06
CA GLY A 210 10.30 -15.06 5.87
C GLY A 210 9.81 -16.34 6.56
N ARG A 211 10.74 -17.26 6.85
CA ARG A 211 10.43 -18.55 7.51
C ARG A 211 10.13 -18.41 9.01
N ASP A 212 10.66 -17.39 9.68
CA ASP A 212 10.49 -17.19 11.12
C ASP A 212 9.20 -16.44 11.45
N VAL A 213 8.44 -16.93 12.43
CA VAL A 213 7.22 -16.30 12.94
C VAL A 213 7.54 -14.99 13.65
N ASN A 214 8.66 -14.92 14.39
CA ASN A 214 9.04 -13.72 15.14
C ASN A 214 9.31 -12.53 14.21
N THR A 215 10.04 -12.77 13.12
CA THR A 215 10.34 -11.76 12.09
C THR A 215 9.06 -11.24 11.43
N ARG A 216 8.10 -12.12 11.13
CA ARG A 216 6.79 -11.73 10.56
C ARG A 216 5.98 -10.90 11.55
N SER A 217 5.92 -11.30 12.82
CA SER A 217 5.23 -10.54 13.88
C SER A 217 5.84 -9.16 14.07
N PHE A 218 7.17 -9.06 14.10
CA PHE A 218 7.87 -7.79 14.18
C PHE A 218 7.50 -6.86 13.01
N ALA A 219 7.51 -7.40 11.79
CA ALA A 219 7.13 -6.64 10.60
C ALA A 219 5.68 -6.17 10.64
N ALA A 220 4.75 -7.00 11.11
CA ALA A 220 3.34 -6.61 11.27
C ALA A 220 3.16 -5.50 12.32
N VAL A 221 3.85 -5.60 13.46
CA VAL A 221 3.86 -4.54 14.48
C VAL A 221 4.43 -3.25 13.93
N ALA A 222 5.56 -3.30 13.21
CA ALA A 222 6.16 -2.12 12.60
C ALA A 222 5.20 -1.43 11.62
N LEU A 223 4.53 -2.20 10.75
CA LEU A 223 3.52 -1.66 9.83
C LEU A 223 2.32 -1.07 10.56
N ALA A 224 1.85 -1.70 11.64
CA ALA A 224 0.78 -1.14 12.48
C ALA A 224 1.22 0.20 13.11
N LEU A 225 2.46 0.31 13.58
CA LEU A 225 3.02 1.55 14.11
C LEU A 225 3.13 2.63 13.04
N PHE A 226 3.51 2.30 11.81
CA PHE A 226 3.48 3.26 10.69
C PHE A 226 2.06 3.72 10.36
N ALA A 227 1.09 2.80 10.34
CA ALA A 227 -0.30 3.12 10.06
C ALA A 227 -0.87 4.07 11.13
N LEU A 228 -0.76 3.71 12.41
CA LEU A 228 -1.29 4.50 13.53
C LEU A 228 -0.49 5.79 13.77
N GLY A 229 0.84 5.70 13.73
CA GLY A 229 1.74 6.83 13.91
C GLY A 229 1.59 7.85 12.78
N GLY A 230 1.62 7.39 11.52
CA GLY A 230 1.40 8.24 10.35
C GLY A 230 0.03 8.93 10.40
N TRP A 231 -1.01 8.21 10.85
CA TRP A 231 -2.32 8.80 11.09
C TRP A 231 -2.27 9.93 12.11
N ALA A 232 -1.72 9.68 13.30
CA ALA A 232 -1.62 10.68 14.35
C ALA A 232 -0.79 11.90 13.90
N PHE A 233 0.32 11.68 13.18
CA PHE A 233 1.12 12.77 12.63
C PHE A 233 0.35 13.57 11.58
N ALA A 234 -0.34 12.92 10.65
CA ALA A 234 -1.17 13.59 9.65
C ALA A 234 -2.25 14.47 10.30
N THR A 235 -2.97 13.96 11.30
CA THR A 235 -4.04 14.72 11.96
C THR A 235 -3.50 15.88 12.79
N ILE A 236 -2.36 15.71 13.49
CA ILE A 236 -1.69 16.81 14.20
C ILE A 236 -1.22 17.89 13.23
N GLN A 237 -0.60 17.49 12.10
CA GLN A 237 -0.14 18.42 11.08
C GLN A 237 -1.31 19.20 10.47
N TRP A 238 -2.41 18.52 10.17
CA TRP A 238 -3.61 19.12 9.62
C TRP A 238 -4.26 20.13 10.56
N ARG A 239 -4.32 19.80 11.86
CA ARG A 239 -4.84 20.70 12.90
C ARG A 239 -4.04 21.99 12.99
N ARG A 240 -2.72 21.95 12.84
CA ARG A 240 -1.87 23.15 12.98
C ARG A 240 -2.08 24.21 11.89
N LEU A 241 -2.73 23.88 10.78
CA LEU A 241 -3.15 24.86 9.77
C LEU A 241 -4.34 25.73 10.24
N GLU A 242 -4.74 25.61 11.51
CA GLU A 242 -5.71 26.48 12.21
C GLU A 242 -5.07 27.74 12.81
N ALA A 243 -3.78 27.70 13.14
CA ALA A 243 -3.06 28.75 13.88
C ALA A 243 -2.20 29.60 12.93
#